data_AF-A0A1C5MLY4-F1
#
_entry.id   AF-A0A1C5MLY4-F1
#
_cell.length_a   1.000
_cell.length_b   1.000
_cell.length_c   1.000
_cell.angle_alpha   90.00
_cell.angle_beta   90.00
_cell.angle_gamma   90.00
#
_symmetry.space_group_name_H-M   'P 1'
#
loop_
_entity.id
_entity.type
_entity.pdbx_description
1 polymer ?
#
loop_
_entity_poly.entity_id
_entity_poly.type
_entity_poly.pdbx_seq_one_letter_code
_entity_poly.pdbx_strand_id
1 'polypeptide(L)'
;MSPLRWLSVCSFVVCGWCAGDSFHQQAQAHLEALRKTLDLLETLHQEISFRRSDLNLLCRKLIQDGQLPPETVSLQTLEPFPFLTLEERTRFSECFSGLGRLEAEQECRRLELYQAQFKAALQESEAAARTQSMLSHKLGLAAGLAAAILLG
;
A
#
# COMPACT_ATOMS: atom_id res chain seq x y z
N MET A 1 -41.62 -6.39 21.52
CA MET A 1 -40.59 -5.38 21.20
C MET A 1 -40.94 -4.74 19.87
N SER A 2 -41.01 -3.41 19.78
CA SER A 2 -41.49 -2.73 18.56
C SER A 2 -40.49 -2.89 17.39
N PRO A 3 -40.97 -3.15 16.16
CA PRO A 3 -40.11 -3.39 14.98
C PRO A 3 -39.17 -2.22 14.66
N LEU A 4 -39.53 -1.00 15.05
CA LEU A 4 -38.69 0.19 14.89
C LEU A 4 -37.37 0.12 15.69
N ARG A 5 -37.36 -0.54 16.86
CA ARG A 5 -36.12 -0.65 17.67
C ARG A 5 -35.15 -1.66 17.06
N TRP A 6 -35.66 -2.71 16.42
CA TRP A 6 -34.86 -3.71 15.73
C TRP A 6 -34.23 -3.13 14.46
N LEU A 7 -35.01 -2.40 13.66
CA LEU A 7 -34.52 -1.63 12.50
C LEU A 7 -33.40 -0.65 12.87
N SER A 8 -33.54 0.06 13.99
CA SER A 8 -32.50 0.98 14.45
C SER A 8 -31.21 0.25 14.84
N VAL A 9 -31.30 -0.86 15.59
CA VAL A 9 -30.13 -1.65 15.99
C VAL A 9 -29.43 -2.26 14.78
N CYS A 10 -30.20 -2.85 13.85
CA CYS A 10 -29.66 -3.39 12.61
C CYS A 10 -28.97 -2.30 11.76
N SER A 11 -29.57 -1.10 11.67
CA SER A 11 -28.95 0.00 10.94
C SER A 11 -27.63 0.45 11.55
N PHE A 12 -27.49 0.53 12.88
CA PHE A 12 -26.22 0.93 13.50
C PHE A 12 -25.13 -0.13 13.39
N VAL A 13 -25.50 -1.41 13.51
CA VAL A 13 -24.55 -2.53 13.32
C VAL A 13 -24.06 -2.60 11.88
N VAL A 14 -24.96 -2.46 10.90
CA VAL A 14 -24.61 -2.48 9.47
C VAL A 14 -23.79 -1.24 9.09
N CYS A 15 -24.18 -0.04 9.52
CA CYS A 15 -23.42 1.18 9.23
C CYS A 15 -22.02 1.17 9.85
N GLY A 16 -21.86 0.61 11.05
CA GLY A 16 -20.55 0.44 11.70
C GLY A 16 -19.65 -0.59 11.02
N TRP A 17 -20.24 -1.66 10.47
CA TRP A 17 -19.54 -2.67 9.69
C TRP A 17 -19.04 -2.13 8.33
N CYS A 18 -19.91 -1.43 7.59
CA CYS A 18 -19.58 -0.84 6.28
C CYS A 18 -18.47 0.25 6.37
N ALA A 19 -18.45 1.02 7.46
CA ALA A 19 -17.37 1.97 7.71
C ALA A 19 -16.03 1.23 7.92
N GLY A 20 -16.03 0.13 8.69
CA GLY A 20 -14.86 -0.69 8.93
C GLY A 20 -14.28 -1.34 7.68
N ASP A 21 -15.12 -1.86 6.79
CA ASP A 21 -14.69 -2.50 5.53
C ASP A 21 -14.00 -1.52 4.59
N SER A 22 -14.49 -0.28 4.50
CA SER A 22 -13.92 0.76 3.64
C SER A 22 -12.51 1.15 4.07
N PHE A 23 -12.28 1.28 5.39
CA PHE A 23 -10.94 1.53 5.94
C PHE A 23 -10.01 0.34 5.79
N HIS A 24 -10.53 -0.88 5.97
CA HIS A 24 -9.74 -2.09 5.78
C HIS A 24 -9.29 -2.25 4.32
N GLN A 25 -10.20 -2.00 3.38
CA GLN A 25 -9.92 -2.05 1.95
C GLN A 25 -8.90 -0.98 1.53
N GLN A 26 -9.03 0.25 2.04
CA GLN A 26 -8.06 1.31 1.79
C GLN A 26 -6.67 0.99 2.37
N ALA A 27 -6.62 0.44 3.59
CA ALA A 27 -5.36 0.03 4.23
C ALA A 27 -4.70 -1.12 3.45
N GLN A 28 -5.47 -2.09 2.97
CA GLN A 28 -4.96 -3.17 2.14
C GLN A 28 -4.42 -2.66 0.79
N ALA A 29 -5.14 -1.76 0.12
CA ALA A 29 -4.69 -1.15 -1.13
C ALA A 29 -3.39 -0.35 -0.95
N HIS A 30 -3.26 0.35 0.18
CA HIS A 30 -2.04 1.05 0.56
C HIS A 30 -0.84 0.10 0.77
N LEU A 31 -1.04 -0.99 1.52
CA LEU A 31 -0.02 -2.02 1.70
C LEU A 31 0.40 -2.68 0.38
N GLU A 32 -0.55 -2.94 -0.51
CA GLU A 32 -0.26 -3.49 -1.83
C GLU A 32 0.56 -2.51 -2.68
N ALA A 33 0.24 -1.22 -2.65
CA ALA A 33 1.01 -0.19 -3.33
C ALA A 33 2.45 -0.08 -2.81
N LEU A 34 2.65 -0.17 -1.49
CA LEU A 34 3.97 -0.19 -0.87
C LEU A 34 4.79 -1.43 -1.29
N ARG A 35 4.17 -2.61 -1.30
CA ARG A 35 4.82 -3.85 -1.75
C ARG A 35 5.21 -3.79 -3.22
N LYS A 36 4.32 -3.31 -4.10
CA LYS A 36 4.60 -3.09 -5.52
C LYS A 36 5.77 -2.12 -5.72
N THR A 37 5.81 -1.05 -4.93
CA THR A 37 6.93 -0.08 -4.95
C THR A 37 8.25 -0.75 -4.55
N LEU A 38 8.25 -1.59 -3.51
CA LEU A 38 9.44 -2.29 -3.05
C LEU A 38 9.94 -3.32 -4.06
N ASP A 39 9.04 -4.10 -4.66
CA ASP A 39 9.37 -5.11 -5.69
C ASP A 39 10.02 -4.44 -6.91
N LEU A 40 9.48 -3.30 -7.32
CA LEU A 40 10.03 -2.47 -8.41
C LEU A 40 11.43 -1.93 -8.05
N LEU A 41 11.62 -1.41 -6.83
CA LEU A 41 12.92 -0.91 -6.36
C LEU A 41 13.96 -2.03 -6.21
N GLU A 42 13.54 -3.23 -5.81
CA GLU A 42 14.41 -4.41 -5.71
C GLU A 42 14.85 -4.89 -7.09
N THR A 43 13.90 -4.97 -8.03
CA THR A 43 14.20 -5.27 -9.44
C THR A 43 15.18 -4.25 -10.01
N LEU A 44 14.96 -2.96 -9.77
CA LEU A 44 15.89 -1.90 -10.20
C LEU A 44 17.27 -2.06 -9.57
N HIS A 45 17.34 -2.37 -8.28
CA HIS A 45 18.61 -2.55 -7.59
C HIS A 45 19.41 -3.72 -8.18
N GLN A 46 18.76 -4.87 -8.40
CA GLN A 46 19.39 -6.05 -9.01
C GLN A 46 19.88 -5.75 -10.43
N GLU A 47 19.07 -5.07 -11.24
CA GLU A 47 19.41 -4.77 -12.63
C GLU A 47 20.51 -3.71 -12.75
N ILE A 48 20.54 -2.70 -11.89
CA ILE A 48 21.61 -1.70 -11.88
C ILE A 48 22.92 -2.31 -11.35
N SER A 49 22.83 -3.20 -10.37
CA SER A 49 23.97 -3.91 -9.78
C SER A 49 24.64 -4.89 -10.74
N PHE A 50 23.86 -5.67 -11.51
CA PHE A 50 24.40 -6.77 -12.31
C PHE A 50 25.03 -6.34 -13.64
N ARG A 51 24.41 -5.41 -14.34
CA ARG A 51 24.92 -4.79 -15.57
C ARG A 51 24.13 -3.51 -15.69
N ARG A 52 24.78 -2.36 -15.68
CA ARG A 52 24.22 -1.02 -15.97
C ARG A 52 23.18 -1.06 -17.13
N SER A 53 21.97 -1.51 -16.81
CA SER A 53 21.02 -1.98 -17.81
C SER A 53 20.40 -0.76 -18.42
N ASP A 54 20.21 -0.76 -19.73
CA ASP A 54 19.47 0.31 -20.39
C ASP A 54 18.09 0.40 -19.72
N LEU A 55 17.86 1.48 -18.96
CA LEU A 55 16.63 1.71 -18.22
C LEU A 55 15.40 1.63 -19.14
N ASN A 56 15.56 1.90 -20.44
CA ASN A 56 14.49 1.77 -21.43
C ASN A 56 14.17 0.31 -21.76
N LEU A 57 15.18 -0.59 -21.75
CA LEU A 57 14.94 -2.02 -21.92
C LEU A 57 14.22 -2.58 -20.70
N LEU A 58 14.64 -2.17 -19.49
CA LEU A 58 13.97 -2.57 -18.25
C LEU A 58 12.53 -2.06 -18.21
N CYS A 59 12.29 -0.79 -18.57
CA CYS A 59 10.95 -0.23 -18.67
C CYS A 59 10.05 -1.07 -19.60
N ARG A 60 10.55 -1.42 -20.79
CA ARG A 60 9.81 -2.26 -21.75
C ARG A 60 9.51 -3.65 -21.20
N LYS A 61 10.45 -4.27 -20.50
CA LYS A 61 10.27 -5.58 -19.86
C LYS A 61 9.17 -5.49 -18.78
N LEU A 62 9.24 -4.49 -17.91
CA LEU A 62 8.25 -4.30 -16.84
C LEU A 62 6.84 -3.99 -17.37
N ILE A 63 6.73 -3.31 -18.51
CA ILE A 63 5.45 -3.14 -19.22
C ILE A 63 4.93 -4.48 -19.75
N GLN A 64 5.80 -5.30 -20.34
CA GLN A 64 5.42 -6.64 -20.85
C GLN A 64 4.99 -7.59 -19.72
N ASP A 65 5.65 -7.48 -18.56
CA ASP A 65 5.32 -8.25 -17.36
C ASP A 65 4.05 -7.71 -16.65
N GLY A 66 3.45 -6.62 -17.14
CA GLY A 66 2.24 -6.01 -16.59
C GLY A 66 2.45 -5.27 -15.27
N GLN A 67 3.70 -5.00 -14.88
CA GLN A 67 4.02 -4.26 -13.66
C GLN A 67 3.86 -2.75 -13.82
N LEU A 68 4.08 -2.23 -15.04
CA LEU A 68 3.96 -0.81 -15.36
C LEU A 68 2.84 -0.56 -16.38
N PRO A 69 2.20 0.63 -16.33
CA PRO A 69 1.23 1.03 -17.33
C PRO A 69 1.84 1.08 -18.75
N PRO A 70 1.10 0.68 -19.80
CA PRO A 70 1.61 0.64 -21.18
C PRO A 70 1.99 2.02 -21.74
N GLU A 71 1.46 3.09 -21.17
CA GLU A 71 1.79 4.48 -21.50
C GLU A 71 3.12 4.97 -20.90
N THR A 72 3.79 4.14 -20.09
CA THR A 72 5.05 4.52 -19.43
C THR A 72 6.17 4.63 -20.47
N VAL A 73 6.61 5.86 -20.75
CA VAL A 73 7.70 6.12 -21.71
C VAL A 73 9.07 5.83 -21.09
N SER A 74 9.25 6.16 -19.81
CA SER A 74 10.50 5.95 -19.09
C SER A 74 10.25 5.73 -17.59
N LEU A 75 11.18 5.06 -16.91
CA LEU A 75 11.14 4.92 -15.46
C LEU A 75 11.23 6.27 -14.74
N GLN A 76 11.92 7.26 -15.31
CA GLN A 76 12.08 8.59 -14.70
C GLN A 76 10.78 9.41 -14.70
N THR A 77 9.85 9.08 -15.59
CA THR A 77 8.53 9.72 -15.73
C THR A 77 7.41 8.85 -15.18
N LEU A 78 7.76 7.80 -14.43
CA LEU A 78 6.77 6.89 -13.86
C LEU A 78 5.99 7.61 -12.76
N GLU A 79 4.67 7.61 -12.89
CA GLU A 79 3.79 8.12 -11.85
C GLU A 79 3.77 7.18 -10.64
N PRO A 80 3.77 7.72 -9.40
CA PRO A 80 3.63 6.90 -8.21
C PRO A 80 2.34 6.08 -8.22
N PHE A 81 2.40 4.86 -7.66
CA PHE A 81 1.22 4.01 -7.55
C PHE A 81 0.07 4.71 -6.81
N PRO A 82 -1.19 4.47 -7.22
CA PRO A 82 -2.34 4.93 -6.48
C PRO A 82 -2.29 4.34 -5.05
N PHE A 83 -2.92 5.02 -4.09
CA PHE A 83 -2.95 4.64 -2.67
C PHE A 83 -1.67 4.86 -1.85
N LEU A 84 -0.54 5.25 -2.45
CA LEU A 84 0.58 5.79 -1.68
C LEU A 84 0.19 7.11 -0.97
N THR A 85 0.74 7.35 0.23
CA THR A 85 0.57 8.63 0.92
C THR A 85 1.28 9.76 0.15
N LEU A 86 0.93 11.01 0.44
CA LEU A 86 1.59 12.16 -0.21
C LEU A 86 3.11 12.13 -0.02
N GLU A 87 3.57 11.79 1.19
CA GLU A 87 5.00 11.73 1.50
C GLU A 87 5.71 10.62 0.72
N GLU A 88 5.11 9.43 0.66
CA GLU A 88 5.63 8.30 -0.13
C GLU A 88 5.65 8.60 -1.62
N ARG A 89 4.64 9.28 -2.15
CA ARG A 89 4.60 9.70 -3.55
C ARG A 89 5.73 10.65 -3.87
N THR A 90 5.99 11.64 -2.99
CA THR A 90 7.13 12.55 -3.16
C THR A 90 8.44 11.78 -3.15
N ARG A 91 8.66 10.88 -2.17
CA ARG A 91 9.86 10.04 -2.12
C ARG A 91 10.01 9.15 -3.34
N PHE A 92 8.91 8.61 -3.86
CA PHE A 92 8.89 7.84 -5.11
C PHE A 92 9.35 8.70 -6.29
N SER A 93 8.71 9.85 -6.52
CA SER A 93 9.05 10.74 -7.65
C SER A 93 10.52 11.21 -7.58
N GLU A 94 11.02 11.54 -6.39
CA GLU A 94 12.43 11.90 -6.18
C GLU A 94 13.37 10.73 -6.51
N CYS A 95 13.04 9.52 -6.07
CA CYS A 95 13.84 8.32 -6.33
C CYS A 95 13.93 8.03 -7.84
N PHE A 96 12.79 8.01 -8.52
CA PHE A 96 12.67 7.60 -9.92
C PHE A 96 13.20 8.66 -10.89
N SER A 97 12.96 9.96 -10.64
CA SER A 97 13.46 11.05 -11.49
C SER A 97 14.99 11.17 -11.50
N GLY A 98 15.65 10.65 -10.46
CA GLY A 98 17.12 10.63 -10.35
C GLY A 98 17.80 9.41 -10.99
N LEU A 99 17.05 8.44 -11.51
CA LEU A 99 17.60 7.18 -12.04
C LEU A 99 18.57 7.42 -13.19
N GLY A 100 19.73 6.75 -13.14
CA GLY A 100 20.74 6.79 -14.20
C GLY A 100 21.62 8.04 -14.21
N ARG A 101 21.49 8.92 -13.21
CA ARG A 101 22.34 10.12 -13.07
C ARG A 101 23.65 9.87 -12.33
N LEU A 102 23.69 8.83 -11.50
CA LEU A 102 24.86 8.47 -10.70
C LEU A 102 25.59 7.26 -11.28
N GLU A 103 26.78 6.98 -10.74
CA GLU A 103 27.46 5.71 -10.98
C GLU A 103 26.68 4.55 -10.36
N ALA A 104 26.83 3.34 -10.92
CA ALA A 104 26.02 2.17 -10.53
C ALA A 104 26.06 1.89 -9.02
N GLU A 105 27.24 1.93 -8.38
CA GLU A 105 27.35 1.71 -6.93
C GLU A 105 26.67 2.80 -6.09
N GLN A 106 26.72 4.05 -6.54
CA GLN A 106 26.07 5.16 -5.84
C GLN A 106 24.55 5.09 -6.02
N GLU A 107 24.10 4.73 -7.22
CA GLU A 107 22.69 4.51 -7.53
C GLU A 107 22.14 3.32 -6.71
N CYS A 108 22.88 2.22 -6.59
CA CYS A 108 22.53 1.08 -5.74
C CYS A 108 22.37 1.50 -4.27
N ARG A 109 23.36 2.22 -3.70
CA ARG A 109 23.24 2.74 -2.32
C ARG A 109 22.04 3.68 -2.15
N ARG A 110 21.74 4.51 -3.16
CA ARG A 110 20.57 5.39 -3.14
C ARG A 110 19.29 4.56 -3.14
N LEU A 111 19.19 3.53 -3.98
CA LEU A 111 18.05 2.63 -4.02
C LEU A 111 17.85 1.87 -2.70
N GLU A 112 18.92 1.36 -2.09
CA GLU A 112 18.88 0.71 -0.77
C GLU A 112 18.31 1.64 0.32
N LEU A 113 18.70 2.92 0.30
CA LEU A 113 18.17 3.92 1.22
C LEU A 113 16.66 4.12 1.03
N TYR A 114 16.19 4.27 -0.21
CA TYR A 114 14.75 4.39 -0.47
C TYR A 114 14.00 3.10 -0.13
N GLN A 115 14.56 1.93 -0.42
CA GLN A 115 13.99 0.64 -0.01
C GLN A 115 13.82 0.54 1.51
N ALA A 116 14.82 0.97 2.28
CA ALA A 116 14.72 0.97 3.74
C ALA A 116 13.57 1.86 4.24
N GLN A 117 13.38 3.04 3.62
CA GLN A 117 12.27 3.94 3.95
C GLN A 117 10.91 3.33 3.63
N PHE A 118 10.73 2.74 2.45
CA PHE A 118 9.49 2.07 2.07
C PHE A 118 9.22 0.80 2.90
N LYS A 119 10.26 0.05 3.29
CA LYS A 119 10.13 -1.08 4.22
C LYS A 119 9.67 -0.65 5.60
N ALA A 120 10.20 0.46 6.12
CA ALA A 120 9.75 1.03 7.39
C ALA A 120 8.27 1.45 7.33
N ALA A 121 7.87 2.16 6.26
CA ALA A 121 6.49 2.58 6.05
C ALA A 121 5.53 1.38 5.91
N LEU A 122 5.97 0.30 5.23
CA LEU A 122 5.20 -0.93 5.12
C LEU A 122 5.02 -1.59 6.50
N GLN A 123 6.09 -1.73 7.28
CA GLN A 123 6.02 -2.36 8.60
C GLN A 123 5.13 -1.56 9.57
N GLU A 124 5.19 -0.23 9.53
CA GLU A 124 4.33 0.65 10.33
C GLU A 124 2.86 0.49 9.93
N SER A 125 2.58 0.50 8.62
CA SER A 125 1.22 0.33 8.08
C SER A 125 0.64 -1.05 8.40
N GLU A 126 1.45 -2.12 8.34
CA GLU A 126 1.03 -3.46 8.73
C GLU A 126 0.73 -3.56 10.23
N ALA A 127 1.55 -2.93 11.07
CA ALA A 127 1.32 -2.87 12.51
C ALA A 127 0.02 -2.10 12.83
N ALA A 128 -0.22 -0.97 12.17
CA ALA A 128 -1.46 -0.20 12.31
C ALA A 128 -2.69 -1.02 11.88
N ALA A 129 -2.62 -1.71 10.74
CA ALA A 129 -3.70 -2.56 10.25
C ALA A 129 -4.02 -3.73 11.21
N ARG A 130 -3.00 -4.37 11.80
CA ARG A 130 -3.18 -5.43 12.82
C ARG A 130 -3.86 -4.89 14.07
N THR A 131 -3.41 -3.72 14.54
CA THR A 131 -3.97 -3.08 15.74
C THR A 131 -5.44 -2.73 15.52
N GLN A 132 -5.78 -2.18 14.34
CA GLN A 132 -7.14 -1.86 13.96
C GLN A 132 -8.02 -3.12 13.88
N SER A 133 -7.53 -4.21 13.27
CA SER A 133 -8.25 -5.49 13.21
C SER A 133 -8.58 -6.04 14.60
N MET A 134 -7.63 -5.99 15.54
CA MET A 134 -7.87 -6.40 16.93
C MET A 134 -8.93 -5.54 17.63
N LEU A 135 -8.93 -4.23 17.40
CA LEU A 135 -9.93 -3.31 17.97
C LEU A 135 -11.32 -3.57 17.39
N SER A 136 -11.43 -3.71 16.07
CA SER A 136 -12.68 -4.03 15.38
C SER A 136 -13.28 -5.35 15.88
N HIS A 137 -12.44 -6.38 16.05
CA HIS A 137 -12.87 -7.67 16.58
C HIS A 137 -13.40 -7.56 18.02
N LYS A 138 -12.72 -6.81 18.90
CA LYS A 138 -13.19 -6.59 20.28
C LYS A 138 -14.51 -5.82 20.33
N LEU A 139 -14.66 -4.79 19.50
CA LEU A 139 -15.89 -4.01 19.43
C LEU A 139 -17.06 -4.82 18.85
N GLY A 140 -16.83 -5.61 17.81
CA GLY A 140 -17.82 -6.53 17.25
C GLY A 140 -18.31 -7.55 18.27
N LEU A 141 -17.38 -8.13 19.07
CA LEU A 141 -17.72 -9.09 20.12
C LEU A 141 -18.51 -8.45 21.27
N ALA A 142 -18.12 -7.23 21.69
CA ALA A 142 -18.84 -6.46 22.71
C ALA A 142 -20.25 -6.05 22.25
N ALA A 143 -20.38 -5.61 21.00
CA ALA A 143 -21.68 -5.27 20.40
C ALA A 143 -22.59 -6.50 20.27
N GLY A 144 -22.05 -7.66 19.87
CA GLY A 144 -22.77 -8.92 19.80
C GLY A 144 -23.28 -9.39 21.18
N LEU A 145 -22.45 -9.27 22.22
CA LEU A 145 -22.86 -9.57 23.60
C LEU A 145 -23.95 -8.63 24.10
N ALA A 146 -23.82 -7.32 23.86
CA ALA A 146 -24.85 -6.35 24.25
C ALA A 146 -26.18 -6.60 23.53
N ALA A 147 -26.14 -6.96 22.24
CA ALA A 147 -27.34 -7.31 21.49
C ALA A 147 -28.00 -8.59 22.03
N ALA A 148 -27.23 -9.61 22.39
CA ALA A 148 -27.75 -10.85 22.98
C ALA A 148 -28.44 -10.61 24.34
N ILE A 149 -27.89 -9.73 25.17
CA ILE A 149 -28.49 -9.36 26.48
C ILE A 149 -29.77 -8.52 26.29
N LEU A 150 -29.85 -7.69 25.25
CA LEU A 150 -31.02 -6.86 24.98
C LEU A 150 -32.15 -7.60 24.24
N LEU A 151 -31.84 -8.72 23.59
CA LEU A 151 -32.76 -9.53 22.78
C LEU A 151 -33.17 -10.87 23.43
N GLY A 152 -32.45 -11.33 24.46
CA GLY A 152 -32.80 -12.49 25.30
C GLY A 152 -33.58 -12.08 26.53
#